data_AF-A0A957EF58-F1
#
_entry.id   AF-A0A957EF58-F1
#
_cell.length_a   1.000
_cell.length_b   1.000
_cell.length_c   1.000
_cell.angle_alpha   90.00
_cell.angle_beta   90.00
_cell.angle_gamma   90.00
#
_symmetry.space_group_name_H-M   'P 1'
#
loop_
_entity.id
_entity.type
_entity.pdbx_description
1 polymer ?
#
loop_
_entity_poly.entity_id
_entity_poly.type
_entity_poly.pdbx_seq_one_letter_code
_entity_poly.pdbx_strand_id
1 'polypeptide(L)'
;YGWVYPGPIGAVITPLLTGLENASPLPYASSLCGMCKAVCPVDIDIPRMLLDLRHDLVEMGKGGTVWNAGMKAWALGTKSPTIFNLGGHAAALARHIMPKSLPGPLKGWTDYRTSPKFAPKSFRQLWQERTGEADEQS
;
A
#
# COMPACT_ATOMS: atom_id res chain seq x y z
N TYR A 1 -12.27 8.07 21.40
CA TYR A 1 -12.12 6.60 21.50
C TYR A 1 -12.86 6.17 22.76
N GLY A 2 -13.99 5.47 22.62
CA GLY A 2 -14.88 5.11 23.73
C GLY A 2 -14.52 3.79 24.42
N TRP A 3 -13.23 3.45 24.50
CA TRP A 3 -12.75 2.17 25.03
C TRP A 3 -12.07 2.38 26.38
N VAL A 4 -12.19 1.38 27.25
CA VAL A 4 -11.68 1.41 28.64
C VAL A 4 -10.15 1.59 28.69
N TYR A 5 -9.43 1.05 27.71
CA TYR A 5 -7.97 1.10 27.64
C TYR A 5 -7.50 2.09 26.56
N PRO A 6 -6.85 3.20 26.93
CA PRO A 6 -6.31 4.16 25.97
C PRO A 6 -4.94 3.73 25.41
N GLY A 7 -4.54 4.38 24.31
CA GLY A 7 -3.19 4.28 23.74
C GLY A 7 -2.91 2.99 22.94
N PRO A 8 -1.64 2.78 22.53
CA PRO A 8 -1.25 1.63 21.71
C PRO A 8 -1.47 0.28 22.40
N ILE A 9 -1.36 0.22 23.74
CA ILE A 9 -1.64 -0.97 24.52
C ILE A 9 -3.13 -1.33 24.44
N GLY A 10 -4.01 -0.34 24.63
CA GLY A 10 -5.45 -0.53 24.46
C GLY A 10 -5.85 -0.93 23.05
N ALA A 11 -5.16 -0.40 22.04
CA ALA A 11 -5.38 -0.77 20.65
C ALA A 11 -5.08 -2.25 20.34
N VAL A 12 -4.26 -2.92 21.16
CA VAL A 12 -3.99 -4.37 21.07
C VAL A 12 -4.91 -5.17 21.98
N ILE A 13 -5.07 -4.76 23.25
CA ILE A 13 -5.81 -5.54 24.24
C ILE A 13 -7.32 -5.50 24.00
N THR A 14 -7.87 -4.35 23.63
CA THR A 14 -9.32 -4.22 23.46
C THR A 14 -9.88 -5.14 22.39
N PRO A 15 -9.31 -5.25 21.16
CA PRO A 15 -9.77 -6.23 20.18
C PRO A 15 -9.67 -7.69 20.66
N LEU A 16 -8.68 -8.02 21.49
CA LEU A 16 -8.52 -9.36 22.04
C LEU A 16 -9.57 -9.68 23.13
N LEU A 17 -10.01 -8.69 23.89
CA LEU A 17 -11.02 -8.86 24.94
C LEU A 17 -12.45 -8.79 24.43
N THR A 18 -12.75 -7.86 23.52
CA THR A 18 -14.11 -7.60 23.04
C THR A 18 -14.43 -8.28 21.71
N GLY A 19 -13.46 -8.98 21.14
CA GLY A 19 -13.51 -9.52 19.79
C GLY A 19 -13.02 -8.51 18.74
N LEU A 20 -12.23 -9.01 17.79
CA LEU A 20 -11.54 -8.20 16.79
C LEU A 20 -12.52 -7.45 15.86
N GLU A 21 -13.70 -8.03 15.60
CA GLU A 21 -14.73 -7.42 14.77
C GLU A 21 -15.30 -6.14 15.37
N ASN A 22 -15.54 -6.15 16.68
CA ASN A 22 -16.16 -5.06 17.44
C ASN A 22 -15.22 -3.87 17.60
N ALA A 23 -13.92 -4.10 17.49
CA ALA A 23 -12.89 -3.09 17.68
C ALA A 23 -11.95 -2.96 16.47
N SER A 24 -12.44 -3.28 15.27
CA SER A 24 -11.69 -3.25 14.01
C SER A 24 -10.98 -1.92 13.67
N PRO A 25 -11.44 -0.72 14.10
CA PRO A 25 -10.70 0.52 13.85
C PRO A 25 -9.45 0.68 14.73
N LEU A 26 -9.37 -0.02 15.88
CA LEU A 26 -8.29 0.19 16.85
C LEU A 26 -6.91 -0.16 16.29
N PRO A 27 -6.69 -1.31 15.61
CA PRO A 27 -5.39 -1.62 15.02
C PRO A 27 -4.94 -0.58 14.00
N TYR A 28 -5.87 0.09 13.31
CA TYR A 28 -5.59 1.13 12.31
C TYR A 28 -5.35 2.53 12.89
N ALA A 29 -5.57 2.72 14.19
CA ALA A 29 -5.35 4.01 14.86
C ALA A 29 -3.87 4.43 14.94
N SER A 30 -2.95 3.48 14.83
CA SER A 30 -1.50 3.73 14.91
C SER A 30 -0.89 3.94 13.52
N SER A 31 0.05 4.89 13.41
CA SER A 31 0.87 5.09 12.21
C SER A 31 2.02 4.07 12.07
N LEU A 32 2.17 3.16 13.05
CA LEU A 32 3.26 2.18 13.11
C LEU A 32 4.66 2.82 13.12
N CYS A 33 4.83 3.95 13.82
CA CYS A 33 6.11 4.66 13.91
C CYS A 33 7.22 3.92 14.70
N GLY A 34 6.89 2.84 15.41
CA GLY A 34 7.86 1.99 16.11
C GLY A 34 8.40 2.52 17.45
N MET A 35 8.11 3.78 17.82
CA MET A 35 8.65 4.40 19.04
C MET A 35 8.26 3.64 20.33
N CYS A 36 7.04 3.09 20.39
CA CYS A 36 6.58 2.33 21.55
C CYS A 36 7.41 1.06 21.80
N LYS A 37 7.97 0.44 20.76
CA LYS A 37 8.90 -0.69 20.90
C LYS A 37 10.27 -0.19 21.37
N ALA A 38 10.79 0.86 20.75
CA ALA A 38 12.13 1.40 21.04
C ALA A 38 12.30 1.88 22.49
N VAL A 39 11.24 2.43 23.10
CA VAL A 39 11.29 2.93 24.49
C VAL A 39 10.91 1.86 25.53
N CYS A 40 10.45 0.69 25.10
CA CYS A 40 9.90 -0.31 26.03
C CYS A 40 11.02 -0.98 26.84
N PRO A 41 11.00 -0.93 28.19
CA PRO A 41 12.05 -1.54 29.02
C PRO A 41 11.99 -3.08 29.03
N VAL A 42 10.88 -3.67 28.59
CA VAL A 42 10.61 -5.12 28.60
C VAL A 42 10.43 -5.69 27.18
N ASP A 43 10.85 -4.95 26.16
CA ASP A 43 10.87 -5.35 24.74
C ASP A 43 9.53 -5.87 24.17
N ILE A 44 8.43 -5.19 24.49
CA ILE A 44 7.11 -5.53 23.95
C ILE A 44 6.97 -4.95 22.53
N ASP A 45 6.76 -5.84 21.55
CA ASP A 45 6.57 -5.46 20.14
C ASP A 45 5.10 -5.13 19.81
N ILE A 46 4.63 -3.99 20.32
CA ILE A 46 3.29 -3.45 20.02
C ILE A 46 3.06 -3.23 18.51
N PRO A 47 4.00 -2.63 17.75
CA PRO A 47 3.81 -2.41 16.31
C PRO A 47 3.55 -3.72 15.55
N ARG A 48 4.26 -4.79 15.89
CA ARG A 48 4.04 -6.11 15.28
C ARG A 48 2.68 -6.68 15.64
N MET A 49 2.30 -6.66 16.91
CA MET A 49 0.98 -7.12 17.33
C MET A 49 -0.16 -6.37 16.62
N LEU A 50 -0.01 -5.05 16.41
CA LEU A 50 -1.00 -4.28 15.64
C LEU A 50 -1.03 -4.68 14.16
N LEU A 51 0.11 -5.04 13.57
CA LEU A 51 0.17 -5.56 12.20
C LEU A 51 -0.51 -6.92 12.08
N ASP A 52 -0.29 -7.81 13.04
CA ASP A 52 -0.93 -9.13 13.09
C ASP A 52 -2.46 -8.98 13.19
N LEU A 53 -2.96 -8.11 14.06
CA LEU A 53 -4.41 -7.82 14.14
C LEU A 53 -4.97 -7.21 12.84
N ARG A 54 -4.20 -6.40 12.11
CA ARG A 54 -4.62 -5.89 10.79
C ARG A 54 -4.69 -7.01 9.76
N HIS A 55 -3.73 -7.94 9.79
CA HIS A 55 -3.72 -9.10 8.93
C HIS A 55 -4.96 -9.97 9.18
N ASP A 56 -5.24 -10.28 10.43
CA ASP A 56 -6.42 -11.07 10.84
C ASP A 56 -7.73 -10.41 10.38
N LEU A 57 -7.84 -9.07 10.50
CA LEU A 57 -8.99 -8.33 9.98
C LEU A 57 -9.17 -8.47 8.46
N VAL A 58 -8.07 -8.53 7.71
CA VAL A 58 -8.12 -8.74 6.26
C VAL A 58 -8.52 -10.18 5.93
N GLU A 59 -7.98 -11.17 6.65
CA GLU A 59 -8.33 -12.59 6.48
C GLU A 59 -9.80 -12.87 6.81
N MET A 60 -10.33 -12.24 7.85
CA MET A 60 -11.75 -12.30 8.23
C MET A 60 -12.68 -11.59 7.23
N GLY A 61 -12.14 -11.01 6.15
CA GLY A 61 -12.93 -10.33 5.13
C GLY A 61 -13.55 -9.00 5.61
N LYS A 62 -13.07 -8.44 6.73
CA LYS A 62 -13.52 -7.13 7.24
C LYS A 62 -12.87 -5.95 6.49
N GLY A 63 -11.95 -6.21 5.58
CA GLY A 63 -11.49 -5.24 4.57
C GLY A 63 -12.52 -5.03 3.46
N GLY A 64 -12.58 -3.83 2.89
CA GLY A 64 -13.48 -3.55 1.76
C GLY A 64 -13.26 -4.53 0.60
N THR A 65 -14.30 -5.21 0.14
CA THR A 65 -14.21 -6.28 -0.88
C THR A 65 -13.54 -5.81 -2.17
N VAL A 66 -13.89 -4.60 -2.63
CA VAL A 66 -13.28 -3.93 -3.79
C VAL A 66 -11.79 -3.66 -3.55
N TRP A 67 -11.43 -3.21 -2.36
CA TRP A 67 -10.03 -2.96 -1.99
C TRP A 67 -9.20 -4.24 -1.98
N ASN A 68 -9.72 -5.29 -1.33
CA ASN A 68 -9.06 -6.59 -1.26
C ASN A 68 -8.86 -7.20 -2.65
N ALA A 69 -9.88 -7.10 -3.53
CA ALA A 69 -9.78 -7.54 -4.91
C ALA A 69 -8.75 -6.73 -5.70
N GLY A 70 -8.76 -5.40 -5.57
CA GLY A 70 -7.77 -4.52 -6.19
C GLY A 70 -6.34 -4.83 -5.76
N MET A 71 -6.12 -5.05 -4.46
CA MET A 71 -4.81 -5.43 -3.90
C MET A 71 -4.36 -6.80 -4.40
N LYS A 72 -5.25 -7.79 -4.50
CA LYS A 72 -4.92 -9.10 -5.08
C LYS A 72 -4.55 -8.99 -6.57
N ALA A 73 -5.31 -8.21 -7.35
CA ALA A 73 -5.01 -7.96 -8.76
C ALA A 73 -3.65 -7.27 -8.92
N TRP A 74 -3.36 -6.28 -8.08
CA TRP A 74 -2.07 -5.61 -8.05
C TRP A 74 -0.93 -6.56 -7.69
N ALA A 75 -1.10 -7.40 -6.66
CA ALA A 75 -0.10 -8.39 -6.26
C ALA A 75 0.21 -9.37 -7.40
N LEU A 76 -0.81 -9.86 -8.11
CA LEU A 76 -0.63 -10.72 -9.28
C LEU A 76 0.08 -10.00 -10.44
N GLY A 77 -0.30 -8.75 -10.72
CA GLY A 77 0.29 -7.94 -11.79
C GLY A 77 1.76 -7.62 -11.55
N THR A 78 2.14 -7.35 -10.30
CA THR A 78 3.51 -7.01 -9.90
C THR A 78 4.42 -8.22 -9.67
N LYS A 79 3.84 -9.39 -9.34
CA LYS A 79 4.59 -10.64 -9.14
C LYS A 79 5.23 -11.15 -10.45
N SER A 80 4.64 -10.87 -11.60
CA SER A 80 5.17 -11.30 -12.89
C SER A 80 6.01 -10.19 -13.56
N PRO A 81 7.30 -10.42 -13.83
CA PRO A 81 8.14 -9.42 -14.51
C PRO A 81 7.66 -9.14 -15.93
N THR A 82 7.03 -10.10 -16.62
CA THR A 82 6.52 -9.92 -17.99
C THR A 82 5.27 -9.06 -18.01
N ILE A 83 4.31 -9.29 -17.11
CA ILE A 83 3.09 -8.48 -16.98
C ILE A 83 3.46 -7.06 -16.57
N PHE A 84 4.37 -6.91 -15.61
CA PHE A 84 4.83 -5.60 -15.16
C PHE A 84 5.54 -4.82 -16.29
N ASN A 85 6.39 -5.48 -17.07
CA ASN A 85 7.05 -4.86 -18.23
C ASN A 85 6.05 -4.48 -19.33
N LEU A 86 5.12 -5.36 -19.66
CA LEU A 86 4.07 -5.09 -20.66
C LEU A 86 3.17 -3.95 -20.21
N GLY A 87 2.76 -3.93 -18.94
CA GLY A 87 1.99 -2.86 -18.33
C GLY A 87 2.72 -1.52 -18.38
N GLY A 88 4.04 -1.51 -18.15
CA GLY A 88 4.87 -0.32 -18.31
C GLY A 88 4.90 0.23 -19.74
N HIS A 89 5.02 -0.64 -20.74
CA HIS A 89 4.98 -0.23 -22.16
C HIS A 89 3.59 0.26 -22.57
N ALA A 90 2.54 -0.44 -22.13
CA ALA A 90 1.16 -0.03 -22.37
C ALA A 90 0.88 1.34 -21.73
N ALA A 91 1.37 1.59 -20.51
CA ALA A 91 1.26 2.89 -19.85
C ALA A 91 2.04 3.99 -20.59
N ALA A 92 3.23 3.67 -21.12
CA ALA A 92 4.03 4.59 -21.93
C ALA A 92 3.35 4.97 -23.25
N LEU A 93 2.59 4.07 -23.87
CA LEU A 93 1.76 4.35 -25.06
C LEU A 93 0.48 5.10 -24.69
N ALA A 94 -0.17 4.70 -23.60
CA ALA A 94 -1.41 5.31 -23.11
C ALA A 94 -1.26 6.80 -22.77
N ARG A 95 -0.03 7.27 -22.49
CA ARG A 95 0.27 8.70 -22.27
C ARG A 95 -0.24 9.62 -23.39
N HIS A 96 -0.31 9.12 -24.63
CA HIS A 96 -0.68 9.94 -25.80
C HIS A 96 -2.20 10.09 -25.92
N ILE A 97 -2.95 9.19 -25.28
CA ILE A 97 -4.41 9.10 -25.35
C ILE A 97 -5.02 9.54 -24.00
N MET A 98 -4.19 9.81 -22.99
CA MET A 98 -4.66 10.14 -21.65
C MET A 98 -5.22 11.56 -21.56
N PRO A 99 -6.51 11.73 -21.21
CA PRO A 99 -7.12 13.05 -21.09
C PRO A 99 -6.57 13.80 -19.87
N LYS A 100 -6.56 15.13 -19.94
CA LYS A 100 -6.13 16.00 -18.82
C LYS A 100 -7.05 15.89 -17.59
N SER A 101 -8.32 15.53 -17.80
CA SER A 101 -9.29 15.20 -16.75
C SER A 101 -9.79 13.78 -17.00
N LEU A 102 -9.63 12.90 -16.01
CA LEU A 102 -10.08 11.51 -16.13
C LEU A 102 -11.58 11.43 -15.80
N PRO A 103 -12.39 10.78 -16.65
CA PRO A 103 -13.82 10.60 -16.36
C PRO A 103 -14.05 9.60 -15.21
N GLY A 104 -15.17 9.75 -14.49
CA GLY A 104 -15.61 8.83 -13.44
C GLY A 104 -15.14 9.21 -12.02
N PRO A 105 -14.92 8.25 -11.10
CA PRO A 105 -14.53 8.53 -9.71
C PRO A 105 -13.16 9.23 -9.60
N LEU A 106 -12.38 9.21 -10.68
CA LEU A 106 -11.10 9.93 -10.80
C LEU A 106 -11.27 11.40 -11.19
N LYS A 107 -12.47 11.85 -11.57
CA LYS A 107 -12.75 13.25 -11.90
C LYS A 107 -12.48 14.16 -10.71
N GLY A 108 -13.00 13.80 -9.53
CA GLY A 108 -12.75 14.53 -8.28
C GLY A 108 -11.27 14.52 -7.85
N TRP A 109 -10.49 13.53 -8.29
CA TRP A 109 -9.03 13.53 -8.11
C TRP A 109 -8.35 14.51 -9.08
N THR A 110 -8.80 14.54 -10.34
CA THR A 110 -8.26 15.45 -11.36
C THR A 110 -8.67 16.91 -11.20
N ASP A 111 -9.68 17.20 -10.38
CA ASP A 111 -10.07 18.59 -10.07
C ASP A 111 -9.01 19.31 -9.23
N TYR A 112 -8.30 18.57 -8.36
CA TYR A 112 -7.25 19.13 -7.48
C TYR A 112 -5.84 18.65 -7.82
N ARG A 113 -5.69 17.58 -8.63
CA ARG A 113 -4.39 17.01 -9.00
C ARG A 113 -4.24 16.89 -10.50
N THR A 114 -3.04 17.18 -10.99
CA THR A 114 -2.71 16.94 -12.40
C THR A 114 -2.65 15.43 -12.66
N SER A 115 -3.17 15.02 -13.82
CA SER A 115 -3.05 13.64 -14.27
C SER A 115 -1.56 13.23 -14.33
N PRO A 116 -1.20 12.04 -13.81
CA PRO A 116 0.19 11.60 -13.80
C PRO A 116 0.73 11.48 -15.23
N LYS A 117 1.88 12.12 -15.50
CA LYS A 117 2.57 11.99 -16.78
C LYS A 117 3.43 10.72 -16.76
N PHE A 118 3.01 9.69 -17.48
CA PHE A 118 3.81 8.48 -17.65
C PHE A 118 5.09 8.77 -18.46
N ALA A 119 6.22 8.28 -17.97
CA ALA A 119 7.52 8.42 -18.63
C ALA A 119 7.58 7.56 -19.91
N PRO A 120 8.33 7.99 -20.96
CA PRO A 120 8.47 7.22 -22.19
C PRO A 120 9.18 5.88 -21.99
N LYS A 121 10.17 5.85 -21.08
CA LYS A 121 10.96 4.68 -20.77
C LYS A 121 10.70 4.29 -19.32
N SER A 122 10.52 2.99 -19.08
CA SER A 122 10.46 2.45 -17.73
C SER A 122 11.83 2.53 -17.06
N PHE A 123 11.87 2.56 -15.72
CA PHE A 123 13.13 2.55 -14.98
C PHE A 123 14.05 1.38 -15.37
N ARG A 124 13.47 0.19 -15.62
CA ARG A 124 14.24 -1.00 -16.03
C ARG A 124 14.91 -0.83 -17.40
N GLN A 125 14.25 -0.18 -18.36
CA GLN A 125 14.85 0.14 -19.66
C GLN A 125 15.99 1.14 -19.50
N LEU A 126 15.77 2.20 -18.73
CA LEU A 126 16.82 3.20 -18.45
C LEU A 126 18.03 2.57 -17.74
N TRP A 127 17.79 1.58 -16.87
CA TRP A 127 18.85 0.86 -16.21
C TRP A 127 19.66 -0.01 -17.18
N GLN A 128 18.99 -0.76 -18.07
CA GLN A 128 19.64 -1.60 -19.07
C GLN A 128 20.47 -0.80 -20.07
N GLU A 129 19.94 0.33 -20.55
CA GLU A 129 20.65 1.24 -21.45
C GLU A 129 21.95 1.75 -20.79
N ARG A 130 21.89 2.20 -19.54
CA ARG A 130 23.06 2.70 -18.81
C ARG A 130 24.11 1.63 -18.52
N THR A 131 23.70 0.39 -18.23
CA THR A 131 24.65 -0.70 -18.00
C THR A 131 25.28 -1.20 -19.31
N GLY A 132 24.50 -1.23 -20.40
CA GLY A 132 25.04 -1.58 -21.73
C GLY A 132 26.03 -0.54 -22.26
N GLU A 133 25.77 0.74 -22.04
CA GLU A 133 26.69 1.84 -22.38
C GLU A 133 28.02 1.75 -21.61
N ALA A 134 27.99 1.29 -20.35
CA ALA A 134 29.19 1.12 -19.53
C ALA A 134 30.08 -0.06 -19.98
N ASP A 135 29.45 -1.12 -20.50
CA ASP A 135 30.15 -2.31 -21.02
C ASP A 135 30.76 -2.06 -22.42
N GLU A 136 30.21 -1.15 -23.21
CA GLU A 136 30.70 -0.80 -24.56
C GLU A 136 31.81 0.27 -24.55
N GLN A 137 32.04 0.93 -23.41
CA GLN A 137 33.11 1.91 -23.18
C GLN A 137 34.34 1.36 -22.43
N SER A 138 34.36 0.06 -22.13
CA SER A 138 35.50 -0.67 -21.52
C SER A 138 36.21 -1.54 -22.54
#